data_AF-A0AAJ0BW14-F1
#
_entry.id   AF-A0AAJ0BW14-F1
#
_cell.length_a   1.000
_cell.length_b   1.000
_cell.length_c   1.000
_cell.angle_alpha   90.00
_cell.angle_beta   90.00
_cell.angle_gamma   90.00
#
_symmetry.space_group_name_H-M   'P 1'
#
loop_
_entity.id
_entity.type
_entity.pdbx_description
1 polymer ?
#
loop_
_entity_poly.entity_id
_entity_poly.type
_entity_poly.pdbx_seq_one_letter_code
_entity_poly.pdbx_strand_id
1 'polypeptide(L)'
;MMRLGSPRVVFSSDAKTVITLKPPSYIMDPLSITANVIAIATLAWQSCKSVHGLIDGLADAPRVIADSKSVLSETRNTLNSLKGMLEMHTQAPSVLGHALQKINLDFALHSTQRLCDEFGDTIARFTSRSTDTTLAKRDRLAVNLHESKFNKFNRQLGDCQQTISLALASMILIVSTRNAEDIIRLGNRFAVQETSLAGLQNRLRESQAAMQVTSVGGSTGEAEDGSASQRDSSLQLTVGLQRVCQEALSATRERRTGQKFGDMRTDEQSMAMQGIAGRAQTRVEQVFGTLTTTGGSTAFQGQIDAASFAIMFRKG
;
A
#
# COMPACT_ATOMS: atom_id res chain seq x y z
N MET A 1 2.94 -58.77 -23.71
CA MET A 1 2.46 -58.46 -25.08
C MET A 1 0.94 -58.41 -25.02
N MET A 2 0.33 -57.24 -24.80
CA MET A 2 -0.26 -56.36 -25.82
C MET A 2 -1.14 -57.09 -26.85
N ARG A 3 -2.47 -56.97 -26.75
CA ARG A 3 -3.29 -56.11 -27.64
C ARG A 3 -4.74 -55.96 -27.16
N LEU A 4 -5.25 -54.76 -27.41
CA LEU A 4 -6.54 -54.17 -27.05
C LEU A 4 -7.75 -54.78 -27.79
N GLY A 5 -8.94 -54.61 -27.21
CA GLY A 5 -10.23 -54.80 -27.90
C GLY A 5 -11.48 -54.58 -27.02
N SER A 6 -11.81 -53.31 -26.77
CA SER A 6 -13.12 -52.68 -26.48
C SER A 6 -14.29 -53.47 -25.84
N PRO A 7 -14.89 -52.95 -24.75
CA PRO A 7 -16.31 -53.14 -24.46
C PRO A 7 -17.18 -52.01 -25.08
N ARG A 8 -18.30 -52.43 -25.64
CA ARG A 8 -19.39 -51.63 -26.22
C ARG A 8 -20.04 -50.68 -25.20
N VAL A 9 -20.39 -49.49 -25.71
CA VAL A 9 -21.22 -48.46 -25.09
C VAL A 9 -22.68 -48.94 -25.00
N VAL A 10 -23.30 -48.81 -23.83
CA VAL A 10 -24.76 -48.79 -23.63
C VAL A 10 -25.17 -47.35 -23.35
N PHE A 11 -26.21 -46.90 -24.06
CA PHE A 11 -26.76 -45.55 -24.05
C PHE A 11 -27.38 -45.17 -22.70
N SER A 12 -27.30 -43.89 -22.30
CA SER A 12 -28.43 -43.22 -21.65
C SER A 12 -28.37 -41.70 -21.80
N SER A 13 -29.54 -41.17 -22.11
CA SER A 13 -29.93 -39.77 -22.26
C SER A 13 -29.82 -38.96 -20.95
N ASP A 14 -29.72 -37.64 -21.13
CA ASP A 14 -29.93 -36.57 -20.15
C ASP A 14 -28.85 -36.26 -19.12
N ALA A 15 -28.06 -35.22 -19.42
CA ALA A 15 -27.79 -34.14 -18.46
C ALA A 15 -27.32 -32.88 -19.20
N LYS A 16 -28.03 -31.77 -18.99
CA LYS A 16 -27.56 -30.42 -19.30
C LYS A 16 -26.22 -30.17 -18.60
N THR A 17 -25.11 -30.17 -19.35
CA THR A 17 -23.84 -29.65 -18.86
C THR A 17 -23.91 -28.14 -18.83
N VAL A 18 -24.37 -27.59 -17.71
CA VAL A 18 -24.06 -26.21 -17.33
C VAL A 18 -22.55 -26.19 -17.08
N ILE A 19 -21.80 -25.68 -18.05
CA ILE A 19 -20.38 -25.38 -17.86
C ILE A 19 -20.34 -24.21 -16.89
N THR A 20 -20.29 -24.50 -15.59
CA THR A 20 -19.90 -23.53 -14.59
C THR A 20 -18.42 -23.25 -14.82
N LEU A 21 -18.13 -22.26 -15.65
CA LEU A 21 -16.82 -21.64 -15.74
C LEU A 21 -16.53 -21.04 -14.37
N LYS A 22 -15.87 -21.84 -13.51
CA LYS A 22 -15.16 -21.33 -12.36
C LYS A 22 -14.22 -20.24 -12.91
N PRO A 23 -14.35 -18.97 -12.49
CA PRO A 23 -13.46 -17.93 -12.99
C PRO A 23 -12.03 -18.38 -12.65
N PRO A 24 -11.07 -18.25 -13.58
CA PRO A 24 -9.70 -18.54 -13.27
C PRO A 24 -9.33 -17.64 -12.10
N SER A 25 -9.01 -18.26 -10.96
CA SER A 25 -8.26 -17.60 -9.90
C SER A 25 -6.93 -17.23 -10.54
N TYR A 26 -6.86 -16.02 -11.11
CA TYR A 26 -5.70 -15.51 -11.81
C TYR A 26 -4.64 -15.32 -10.74
N ILE A 27 -3.82 -16.35 -10.52
CA ILE A 27 -2.58 -16.21 -9.77
C ILE A 27 -1.69 -15.37 -10.69
N MET A 28 -1.84 -14.04 -10.60
CA MET A 28 -0.95 -13.11 -11.28
C MET A 28 0.46 -13.43 -10.78
N ASP A 29 1.38 -13.64 -11.70
CA ASP A 29 2.77 -13.86 -11.32
C ASP A 29 3.34 -12.56 -10.71
N PRO A 30 4.30 -12.66 -9.78
CA PRO A 30 4.89 -11.50 -9.11
C PRO A 30 5.47 -10.44 -10.06
N LEU A 31 5.91 -10.83 -11.27
CA LEU A 31 6.41 -9.90 -12.28
C LEU A 31 5.26 -9.15 -12.95
N SER A 32 4.17 -9.83 -13.30
CA SER A 32 2.96 -9.19 -13.84
C SER A 32 2.38 -8.16 -12.87
N ILE A 33 2.31 -8.46 -11.57
CA ILE A 33 1.87 -7.50 -10.55
C ILE A 33 2.80 -6.29 -10.52
N THR A 34 4.12 -6.52 -10.48
CA THR A 34 5.11 -5.42 -10.44
C THR A 34 5.02 -4.54 -11.69
N ALA A 35 4.90 -5.15 -12.87
CA ALA A 35 4.74 -4.43 -14.13
C ALA A 35 3.45 -3.60 -14.17
N ASN A 36 2.34 -4.14 -13.67
CA ASN A 36 1.09 -3.39 -13.56
C ASN A 36 1.24 -2.16 -12.66
N VAL A 37 1.83 -2.33 -11.47
CA VAL A 37 2.06 -1.23 -10.53
C VAL A 37 3.01 -0.18 -11.14
N ILE A 38 4.08 -0.60 -11.85
CA ILE A 38 4.98 0.32 -12.57
C ILE A 38 4.21 1.12 -13.63
N ALA A 39 3.33 0.46 -14.39
CA ALA A 39 2.53 1.12 -15.42
C ALA A 39 1.60 2.18 -14.81
N ILE A 40 0.83 1.82 -13.77
CA ILE A 40 -0.09 2.74 -13.10
C ILE A 40 0.69 3.89 -12.42
N ALA A 41 1.81 3.60 -11.74
CA ALA A 41 2.66 4.63 -11.14
C ALA A 41 3.24 5.58 -12.19
N THR A 42 3.56 5.07 -13.39
CA THR A 42 4.02 5.89 -14.52
C THR A 42 2.92 6.81 -15.04
N LEU A 43 1.70 6.31 -15.20
CA LEU A 43 0.55 7.12 -15.60
C LEU A 43 0.26 8.23 -14.58
N ALA A 44 0.22 7.89 -13.29
CA ALA A 44 0.05 8.87 -12.22
C ALA A 44 1.17 9.93 -12.23
N TRP A 45 2.42 9.50 -12.44
CA TRP A 45 3.56 10.42 -12.52
C TRP A 45 3.47 11.36 -13.72
N GLN A 46 3.06 10.83 -14.89
CA GLN A 46 2.87 11.63 -16.11
C GLN A 46 1.76 12.66 -15.92
N SER A 47 0.63 12.25 -15.34
CA SER A 47 -0.49 13.14 -15.01
C SER A 47 -0.04 14.28 -14.11
N CYS A 48 0.61 13.99 -12.97
CA CYS A 48 1.04 15.05 -12.06
C CYS A 48 2.17 15.91 -12.66
N LYS A 49 3.04 15.36 -13.52
CA LYS A 49 4.02 16.16 -14.29
C LYS A 49 3.33 17.12 -15.26
N SER A 50 2.30 16.67 -15.97
CA SER A 50 1.52 17.49 -16.90
C SER A 50 0.91 18.69 -16.17
N VAL A 51 0.19 18.44 -15.07
CA VAL A 51 -0.43 19.48 -14.24
C VAL A 51 0.60 20.43 -13.65
N HIS A 52 1.72 19.92 -13.14
CA HIS A 52 2.79 20.76 -12.62
C HIS A 52 3.34 21.69 -13.72
N GLY A 53 3.53 21.20 -14.94
CA GLY A 53 3.95 22.02 -16.08
C GLY A 53 2.92 23.10 -16.43
N LEU A 54 1.64 22.75 -16.41
CA LEU A 54 0.54 23.69 -16.64
C LEU A 54 0.53 24.81 -15.60
N ILE A 55 0.73 24.48 -14.32
CA ILE A 55 0.82 25.48 -13.24
C ILE A 55 2.09 26.32 -13.33
N ASP A 56 3.22 25.71 -13.69
CA ASP A 56 4.51 26.41 -13.78
C ASP A 56 4.51 27.50 -14.87
N GLY A 57 3.72 27.30 -15.93
CA GLY A 57 3.49 28.32 -16.96
C GLY A 57 2.68 29.54 -16.51
N LEU A 58 2.06 29.51 -15.31
CA LEU A 58 1.23 30.61 -14.80
C LEU A 58 2.08 31.58 -13.95
N ALA A 59 2.66 32.60 -14.59
CA ALA A 59 3.61 33.53 -13.96
C ALA A 59 3.06 34.36 -12.77
N ASP A 60 1.73 34.51 -12.62
CA ASP A 60 1.08 35.29 -11.55
C ASP A 60 -0.06 34.50 -10.85
N ALA A 61 0.20 33.22 -10.58
CA ALA A 61 -0.77 32.32 -9.98
C ALA A 61 -1.09 32.71 -8.51
N PRO A 62 -2.38 32.72 -8.10
CA PRO A 62 -2.76 32.88 -6.70
C PRO A 62 -2.07 31.87 -5.77
N ARG A 63 -1.87 32.25 -4.50
CA ARG A 63 -1.17 31.41 -3.50
C ARG A 63 -1.68 29.96 -3.45
N VAL A 64 -2.99 29.76 -3.57
CA VAL A 64 -3.60 28.42 -3.56
C VAL A 64 -3.11 27.51 -4.72
N ILE A 65 -2.79 28.09 -5.87
CA ILE A 65 -2.18 27.38 -7.00
C ILE A 65 -0.70 27.09 -6.72
N ALA A 66 0.01 28.04 -6.09
CA ALA A 66 1.40 27.83 -5.69
C ALA A 66 1.53 26.70 -4.66
N ASP A 67 0.61 26.59 -3.71
CA ASP A 67 0.56 25.47 -2.76
C ASP A 67 0.34 24.14 -3.48
N SER A 68 -0.52 24.14 -4.50
CA SER A 68 -0.76 22.96 -5.35
C SER A 68 0.51 22.49 -6.07
N LYS A 69 1.38 23.41 -6.47
CA LYS A 69 2.68 23.10 -7.08
C LYS A 69 3.59 22.33 -6.13
N SER A 70 3.65 22.70 -4.85
CA SER A 70 4.46 21.99 -3.85
C SER A 70 3.98 20.55 -3.68
N VAL A 71 2.67 20.36 -3.48
CA VAL A 71 2.07 19.03 -3.29
C VAL A 71 2.26 18.16 -4.54
N LEU A 72 2.10 18.72 -5.74
CA LEU A 72 2.37 18.02 -7.01
C LEU A 72 3.84 17.61 -7.15
N SER A 73 4.78 18.48 -6.78
CA SER A 73 6.21 18.19 -6.83
C SER A 73 6.60 17.06 -5.87
N GLU A 74 6.12 17.12 -4.62
CA GLU A 74 6.33 16.08 -3.61
C GLU A 74 5.72 14.74 -4.03
N THR A 75 4.51 14.76 -4.61
CA THR A 75 3.85 13.57 -5.13
C THR A 75 4.62 12.96 -6.29
N ARG A 76 5.08 13.80 -7.24
CA ARG A 76 5.90 13.36 -8.37
C ARG A 76 7.20 12.70 -7.91
N ASN A 77 7.87 13.27 -6.92
CA ASN A 77 9.10 12.71 -6.36
C ASN A 77 8.83 11.36 -5.68
N THR A 78 7.71 11.26 -4.94
CA THR A 78 7.28 10.01 -4.28
C THR A 78 7.01 8.91 -5.31
N LEU A 79 6.27 9.22 -6.38
CA LEU A 79 5.98 8.29 -7.47
C LEU A 79 7.25 7.86 -8.22
N ASN A 80 8.19 8.78 -8.43
CA ASN A 80 9.46 8.46 -9.07
C ASN A 80 10.33 7.52 -8.21
N SER A 81 10.38 7.76 -6.90
CA SER A 81 11.05 6.86 -5.95
C SER A 81 10.41 5.48 -5.91
N LEU A 82 9.08 5.41 -5.96
CA LEU A 82 8.35 4.15 -6.06
C LEU A 82 8.77 3.40 -7.33
N LYS A 83 8.71 4.05 -8.50
CA LYS A 83 9.13 3.44 -9.77
C LYS A 83 10.55 2.91 -9.72
N GLY A 84 11.50 3.73 -9.24
CA GLY A 84 12.90 3.31 -9.12
C GLY A 84 13.06 2.08 -8.22
N MET A 85 12.32 2.03 -7.10
CA MET A 85 12.32 0.86 -6.22
C MET A 85 11.78 -0.39 -6.93
N LEU A 86 10.67 -0.27 -7.67
CA LEU A 86 10.07 -1.37 -8.42
C LEU A 86 11.01 -1.88 -9.53
N GLU A 87 11.59 -0.98 -10.30
CA GLU A 87 12.51 -1.28 -11.40
C GLU A 87 13.77 -2.01 -10.88
N MET A 88 14.37 -1.53 -9.78
CA MET A 88 15.55 -2.15 -9.15
C MET A 88 15.30 -3.61 -8.71
N HIS A 89 14.08 -3.94 -8.32
CA HIS A 89 13.74 -5.23 -7.72
C HIS A 89 13.04 -6.20 -8.69
N THR A 90 12.94 -5.82 -9.98
CA THR A 90 12.44 -6.69 -11.05
C THR A 90 13.21 -8.01 -11.15
N GLN A 91 14.48 -8.04 -10.74
CA GLN A 91 15.36 -9.21 -10.78
C GLN A 91 15.23 -10.15 -9.56
N ALA A 92 14.55 -9.73 -8.49
CA ALA A 92 14.30 -10.54 -7.28
C ALA A 92 12.81 -10.50 -6.86
N PRO A 93 11.90 -10.94 -7.73
CA PRO A 93 10.49 -10.53 -7.72
C PRO A 93 9.62 -11.14 -6.60
N SER A 94 10.05 -12.20 -5.92
CA SER A 94 9.15 -12.97 -5.04
C SER A 94 8.71 -12.24 -3.78
N VAL A 95 9.62 -11.51 -3.10
CA VAL A 95 9.28 -10.80 -1.86
C VAL A 95 8.57 -9.49 -2.14
N LEU A 96 9.08 -8.72 -3.12
CA LEU A 96 8.47 -7.46 -3.49
C LEU A 96 7.09 -7.68 -4.11
N GLY A 97 6.93 -8.65 -5.01
CA GLY A 97 5.63 -8.96 -5.61
C GLY A 97 4.59 -9.37 -4.56
N HIS A 98 4.98 -10.19 -3.57
CA HIS A 98 4.09 -10.53 -2.46
C HIS A 98 3.74 -9.31 -1.59
N ALA A 99 4.71 -8.43 -1.32
CA ALA A 99 4.47 -7.18 -0.59
C ALA A 99 3.50 -6.27 -1.37
N LEU A 100 3.69 -6.12 -2.69
CA LEU A 100 2.81 -5.34 -3.57
C LEU A 100 1.39 -5.89 -3.58
N GLN A 101 1.26 -7.20 -3.76
CA GLN A 101 -0.04 -7.87 -3.75
C GLN A 101 -0.76 -7.67 -2.41
N LYS A 102 -0.03 -7.74 -1.29
CA LYS A 102 -0.62 -7.57 0.03
C LYS A 102 -1.00 -6.13 0.34
N ILE A 103 -0.19 -5.16 -0.09
CA ILE A 103 -0.38 -3.73 0.18
C ILE A 103 -1.44 -3.10 -0.74
N ASN A 104 -1.66 -3.67 -1.94
CA ASN A 104 -2.67 -3.26 -2.90
C ASN A 104 -2.64 -1.76 -3.22
N LEU A 105 -1.49 -1.30 -3.71
CA LEU A 105 -1.22 0.12 -3.94
C LEU A 105 -2.04 0.73 -5.10
N ASP A 106 -2.64 -0.11 -5.94
CA ASP A 106 -3.35 0.25 -7.17
C ASP A 106 -4.40 1.35 -6.92
N PHE A 107 -5.17 1.24 -5.82
CA PHE A 107 -6.18 2.22 -5.48
C PHE A 107 -5.60 3.63 -5.27
N ALA A 108 -4.49 3.73 -4.52
CA ALA A 108 -3.86 5.01 -4.23
C ALA A 108 -3.23 5.62 -5.50
N LEU A 109 -2.63 4.80 -6.36
CA LEU A 109 -2.02 5.24 -7.62
C LEU A 109 -3.07 5.72 -8.63
N HIS A 110 -4.15 4.94 -8.84
CA HIS A 110 -5.25 5.37 -9.69
C HIS A 110 -5.95 6.62 -9.16
N SER A 111 -6.13 6.71 -7.84
CA SER A 111 -6.69 7.91 -7.22
C SER A 111 -5.80 9.13 -7.46
N THR A 112 -4.48 8.98 -7.36
CA THR A 112 -3.51 10.04 -7.64
C THR A 112 -3.60 10.49 -9.09
N GLN A 113 -3.61 9.54 -10.04
CA GLN A 113 -3.77 9.83 -11.46
C GLN A 113 -5.08 10.60 -11.71
N ARG A 114 -6.21 10.07 -11.26
CA ARG A 114 -7.54 10.68 -11.44
C ARG A 114 -7.59 12.10 -10.87
N LEU A 115 -7.08 12.32 -9.65
CA LEU A 115 -7.06 13.64 -9.04
C LEU A 115 -6.21 14.62 -9.86
N CYS A 116 -5.03 14.20 -10.33
CA CYS A 116 -4.18 15.02 -11.18
C CYS A 116 -4.88 15.33 -12.52
N ASP A 117 -5.52 14.35 -13.17
CA ASP A 117 -6.26 14.55 -14.44
C ASP A 117 -7.46 15.52 -14.26
N GLU A 118 -8.31 15.28 -13.26
CA GLU A 118 -9.48 16.14 -12.95
C GLU A 118 -9.06 17.58 -12.62
N PHE A 119 -7.94 17.74 -11.92
CA PHE A 119 -7.41 19.04 -11.57
C PHE A 119 -6.77 19.74 -12.76
N GLY A 120 -6.06 19.01 -13.62
CA GLY A 120 -5.54 19.52 -14.89
C GLY A 120 -6.66 20.07 -15.77
N ASP A 121 -7.75 19.31 -15.93
CA ASP A 121 -8.95 19.74 -16.65
C ASP A 121 -9.58 20.99 -16.02
N THR A 122 -9.63 21.04 -14.69
CA THR A 122 -10.18 22.17 -13.94
C THR A 122 -9.36 23.44 -14.17
N ILE A 123 -8.03 23.37 -14.06
CA ILE A 123 -7.18 24.54 -14.30
C ILE A 123 -7.27 24.93 -15.78
N ALA A 124 -7.17 23.99 -16.72
CA ALA A 124 -7.25 24.29 -18.15
C ALA A 124 -8.56 25.01 -18.52
N ARG A 125 -9.69 24.65 -17.91
CA ARG A 125 -10.97 25.36 -18.07
C ARG A 125 -10.91 26.79 -17.54
N PHE A 126 -10.35 26.97 -16.34
CA PHE A 126 -10.25 28.30 -15.71
C PHE A 126 -9.21 29.21 -16.36
N THR A 127 -8.21 28.65 -17.03
CA THR A 127 -7.15 29.40 -17.73
C THR A 127 -7.32 29.40 -19.24
N SER A 128 -8.46 28.90 -19.76
CA SER A 128 -8.73 28.76 -21.21
C SER A 128 -8.67 30.07 -22.01
N ARG A 129 -8.76 31.21 -21.34
CA ARG A 129 -8.71 32.56 -21.96
C ARG A 129 -7.44 33.33 -21.61
N SER A 130 -6.52 32.75 -20.85
CA SER A 130 -5.24 33.37 -20.52
C SER A 130 -4.24 33.17 -21.66
N THR A 131 -3.58 34.25 -22.06
CA THR A 131 -2.42 34.22 -22.95
C THR A 131 -1.16 33.80 -22.17
N ASP A 132 -0.22 33.12 -22.83
CA ASP A 132 0.99 32.41 -22.32
C ASP A 132 1.86 33.12 -21.25
N THR A 133 1.60 34.36 -20.89
CA THR A 133 2.45 35.16 -20.00
C THR A 133 1.73 35.79 -18.81
N THR A 134 0.40 35.93 -18.83
CA THR A 134 -0.35 36.56 -17.72
C THR A 134 -1.75 35.99 -17.56
N LEU A 135 -2.11 35.63 -16.32
CA LEU A 135 -3.49 35.29 -15.99
C LEU A 135 -4.36 36.53 -16.16
N ALA A 136 -5.40 36.43 -16.98
CA ALA A 136 -6.38 37.50 -17.09
C ALA A 136 -7.00 37.76 -15.70
N LYS A 137 -7.27 39.02 -15.34
CA LYS A 137 -7.88 39.37 -14.04
C LYS A 137 -9.18 38.59 -13.75
N ARG A 138 -9.91 38.18 -14.80
CA ARG A 138 -11.12 37.33 -14.71
C ARG A 138 -10.78 35.89 -14.31
N ASP A 139 -9.72 35.33 -14.86
CA ASP A 139 -9.24 33.97 -14.56
C ASP A 139 -8.68 33.93 -13.12
N ARG A 140 -8.01 35.00 -12.69
CA ARG A 140 -7.58 35.20 -11.29
C ARG A 140 -8.76 35.23 -10.32
N LEU A 141 -9.86 35.90 -10.68
CA LEU A 141 -11.09 35.93 -9.88
C LEU A 141 -11.75 34.55 -9.84
N ALA A 142 -11.80 33.83 -10.96
CA ALA A 142 -12.36 32.48 -11.03
C ALA A 142 -11.58 31.48 -10.15
N VAL A 143 -10.24 31.56 -10.14
CA VAL A 143 -9.40 30.74 -9.26
C VAL A 143 -9.69 31.04 -7.79
N ASN A 144 -9.74 32.32 -7.40
CA ASN A 144 -10.04 32.70 -6.02
C ASN A 144 -11.46 32.30 -5.60
N LEU A 145 -12.44 32.37 -6.50
CA LEU A 145 -13.81 31.93 -6.22
C LEU A 145 -13.91 30.40 -6.00
N HIS A 146 -12.95 29.66 -6.54
CA HIS A 146 -12.88 28.20 -6.42
C HIS A 146 -11.78 27.70 -5.47
N GLU A 147 -11.25 28.56 -4.60
CA GLU A 147 -10.18 28.22 -3.64
C GLU A 147 -10.47 26.94 -2.84
N SER A 148 -11.73 26.71 -2.47
CA SER A 148 -12.17 25.49 -1.78
C SER A 148 -11.91 24.21 -2.58
N LYS A 149 -12.02 24.25 -3.92
CA LYS A 149 -11.71 23.12 -4.81
C LYS A 149 -10.21 22.85 -4.87
N PHE A 150 -9.38 23.90 -4.91
CA PHE A 150 -7.92 23.78 -4.88
C PHE A 150 -7.43 23.23 -3.53
N ASN A 151 -7.94 23.78 -2.42
CA ASN A 151 -7.61 23.29 -1.07
C ASN A 151 -8.04 21.83 -0.88
N LYS A 152 -9.21 21.45 -1.40
CA LYS A 152 -9.66 20.06 -1.40
C LYS A 152 -8.72 19.17 -2.21
N PHE A 153 -8.36 19.57 -3.43
CA PHE A 153 -7.40 18.84 -4.25
C PHE A 153 -6.07 18.65 -3.51
N ASN A 154 -5.50 19.72 -2.94
CA ASN A 154 -4.23 19.66 -2.21
C ASN A 154 -4.29 18.69 -1.04
N ARG A 155 -5.40 18.71 -0.29
CA ARG A 155 -5.62 17.75 0.80
C ARG A 155 -5.69 16.31 0.29
N GLN A 156 -6.51 16.06 -0.73
CA GLN A 156 -6.72 14.72 -1.28
C GLN A 156 -5.45 14.14 -1.93
N LEU A 157 -4.72 14.96 -2.67
CA LEU A 157 -3.44 14.59 -3.25
C LEU A 157 -2.38 14.37 -2.17
N GLY A 158 -2.35 15.21 -1.14
CA GLY A 158 -1.50 15.03 0.03
C GLY A 158 -1.76 13.72 0.78
N ASP A 159 -3.03 13.35 0.96
CA ASP A 159 -3.42 12.07 1.57
C ASP A 159 -2.96 10.87 0.71
N CYS A 160 -3.10 10.95 -0.62
CA CYS A 160 -2.55 9.96 -1.55
C CYS A 160 -1.02 9.88 -1.45
N GLN A 161 -0.33 11.01 -1.47
CA GLN A 161 1.12 11.10 -1.41
C GLN A 161 1.67 10.48 -0.11
N GLN A 162 1.08 10.81 1.04
CA GLN A 162 1.47 10.25 2.32
C GLN A 162 1.23 8.74 2.37
N THR A 163 0.09 8.29 1.84
CA THR A 163 -0.23 6.85 1.77
C THR A 163 0.80 6.09 0.91
N ILE A 164 1.13 6.60 -0.28
CA ILE A 164 2.11 5.99 -1.18
C ILE A 164 3.50 6.02 -0.56
N SER A 165 3.89 7.12 0.09
CA SER A 165 5.19 7.27 0.75
C SER A 165 5.37 6.25 1.88
N LEU A 166 4.35 6.08 2.73
CA LEU A 166 4.38 5.08 3.80
C LEU A 166 4.34 3.65 3.23
N ALA A 167 3.53 3.38 2.21
CA ALA A 167 3.54 2.07 1.55
C ALA A 167 4.93 1.75 0.96
N LEU A 168 5.57 2.71 0.31
CA LEU A 168 6.95 2.59 -0.20
C LEU A 168 7.94 2.29 0.92
N ALA A 169 7.90 3.04 2.02
CA ALA A 169 8.77 2.80 3.18
C ALA A 169 8.56 1.39 3.77
N SER A 170 7.31 0.93 3.85
CA SER A 170 6.99 -0.43 4.27
C SER A 170 7.58 -1.49 3.33
N MET A 171 7.45 -1.31 2.01
CA MET A 171 8.06 -2.23 1.04
C MET A 171 9.58 -2.27 1.15
N ILE A 172 10.23 -1.11 1.28
CA ILE A 172 11.68 -1.01 1.48
C ILE A 172 12.10 -1.79 2.74
N LEU A 173 11.37 -1.66 3.85
CA LEU A 173 11.67 -2.42 5.07
C LEU A 173 11.48 -3.93 4.88
N ILE A 174 10.39 -4.34 4.23
CA ILE A 174 10.08 -5.75 3.99
C ILE A 174 11.19 -6.42 3.17
N VAL A 175 11.69 -5.74 2.15
CA VAL A 175 12.79 -6.22 1.30
C VAL A 175 14.14 -6.16 2.03
N SER A 176 14.43 -5.06 2.74
CA SER A 176 15.71 -4.85 3.45
C SER A 176 15.96 -5.84 4.59
N THR A 177 14.92 -6.50 5.10
CA THR A 177 15.02 -7.48 6.19
C THR A 177 16.02 -8.61 5.88
N ARG A 178 16.27 -8.92 4.61
CA ARG A 178 17.23 -9.97 4.21
C ARG A 178 18.70 -9.61 4.44
N ASN A 179 19.03 -8.32 4.47
CA ASN A 179 20.41 -7.81 4.48
C ASN A 179 20.75 -7.07 5.78
N ALA A 180 19.92 -7.21 6.81
CA ALA A 180 20.07 -6.43 8.04
C ALA A 180 21.06 -7.10 9.00
N GLU A 181 22.22 -6.47 9.19
CA GLU A 181 23.20 -6.87 10.21
C GLU A 181 22.75 -6.46 11.63
N ASP A 182 21.93 -5.40 11.75
CA ASP A 182 21.42 -4.88 13.03
C ASP A 182 19.90 -5.05 13.15
N ILE A 183 19.51 -6.13 13.83
CA ILE A 183 18.11 -6.52 14.06
C ILE A 183 17.38 -5.52 14.97
N ILE A 184 18.08 -4.91 15.94
CA ILE A 184 17.46 -3.96 16.87
C ILE A 184 17.09 -2.68 16.12
N ARG A 185 18.02 -2.15 15.34
CA ARG A 185 17.76 -0.98 14.49
C ARG A 185 16.66 -1.25 13.48
N LEU A 186 16.62 -2.45 12.89
CA LEU A 186 15.55 -2.85 11.99
C LEU A 186 14.19 -2.89 12.71
N GLY A 187 14.13 -3.49 13.90
CA GLY A 187 12.92 -3.54 14.72
C GLY A 187 12.37 -2.14 15.07
N ASN A 188 13.26 -1.21 15.43
CA ASN A 188 12.88 0.18 15.68
C ASN A 188 12.29 0.86 14.44
N ARG A 189 12.87 0.61 13.25
CA ARG A 189 12.34 1.16 11.99
C ARG A 189 10.95 0.60 11.67
N PHE A 190 10.70 -0.68 11.91
CA PHE A 190 9.37 -1.25 11.80
C PHE A 190 8.38 -0.61 12.79
N ALA A 191 8.77 -0.42 14.05
CA ALA A 191 7.90 0.19 15.06
C ALA A 191 7.52 1.64 14.71
N VAL A 192 8.49 2.44 14.24
CA VAL A 192 8.24 3.80 13.75
C VAL A 192 7.28 3.76 12.55
N GLN A 193 7.53 2.86 11.59
CA GLN A 193 6.69 2.73 10.41
C GLN A 193 5.24 2.32 10.74
N GLU A 194 5.07 1.35 11.64
CA GLU A 194 3.74 0.92 12.11
C GLU A 194 3.00 2.06 12.81
N THR A 195 3.70 2.88 13.59
CA THR A 195 3.13 4.05 14.26
C THR A 195 2.68 5.11 13.26
N SER A 196 3.51 5.41 12.25
CA SER A 196 3.16 6.36 11.19
C SER A 196 1.94 5.90 10.37
N LEU A 197 1.87 4.61 10.01
CA LEU A 197 0.73 4.03 9.31
C LEU A 197 -0.55 4.09 10.15
N ALA A 198 -0.49 3.73 11.43
CA ALA A 198 -1.63 3.83 12.33
C ALA A 198 -2.08 5.29 12.52
N GLY A 199 -1.13 6.22 12.62
CA GLY A 199 -1.40 7.66 12.71
C GLY A 199 -2.12 8.20 11.48
N LEU A 200 -1.64 7.87 10.28
CA LEU A 200 -2.31 8.27 9.03
C LEU A 200 -3.70 7.62 8.91
N GLN A 201 -3.84 6.35 9.24
CA GLN A 201 -5.12 5.64 9.23
C GLN A 201 -6.15 6.32 10.15
N ASN A 202 -5.74 6.73 11.35
CA ASN A 202 -6.61 7.45 12.28
C ASN A 202 -7.01 8.82 11.74
N ARG A 203 -6.07 9.59 11.17
CA ARG A 203 -6.37 10.89 10.54
C ARG A 203 -7.37 10.76 9.39
N LEU A 204 -7.22 9.74 8.54
CA LEU A 204 -8.17 9.45 7.47
C LEU A 204 -9.55 9.09 8.02
N ARG A 205 -9.60 8.27 9.08
CA ARG A 205 -10.86 7.91 9.75
C ARG A 205 -11.57 9.11 10.39
N GLU A 206 -10.82 10.01 11.04
CA GLU A 206 -11.36 11.26 11.60
C GLU A 206 -11.90 12.18 10.49
N SER A 207 -11.16 12.29 9.38
CA SER A 207 -11.61 13.01 8.18
C SER A 207 -12.91 12.42 7.62
N GLN A 208 -13.02 11.09 7.56
CA GLN A 208 -14.24 10.40 7.14
C GLN A 208 -15.42 10.71 8.07
N ALA A 209 -15.22 10.64 9.39
CA ALA A 209 -16.27 10.92 10.37
C ALA A 209 -16.77 12.37 10.27
N ALA A 210 -15.87 13.33 10.11
CA ALA A 210 -16.22 14.75 9.94
C ALA A 210 -17.09 14.98 8.68
N MET A 211 -16.82 14.25 7.59
CA MET A 211 -17.61 14.31 6.35
C MET A 211 -19.00 13.66 6.48
N GLN A 212 -19.19 12.71 7.40
CA GLN A 212 -20.50 12.07 7.63
C GLN A 212 -21.40 12.89 8.56
N VAL A 213 -20.84 13.53 9.59
CA VAL A 213 -21.60 14.35 10.56
C VAL A 213 -22.25 15.57 9.89
N THR A 214 -21.62 16.11 8.85
CA THR A 214 -22.16 17.23 8.06
C THR A 214 -23.38 16.84 7.21
N SER A 215 -23.74 15.55 7.10
CA SER A 215 -24.91 15.09 6.33
C SER A 215 -26.26 15.18 7.08
N VAL A 216 -26.25 15.25 8.41
CA VAL A 216 -27.49 15.15 9.22
C VAL A 216 -28.06 16.54 9.60
N GLY A 217 -27.29 17.62 9.45
CA GLY A 217 -27.65 18.95 9.97
C GLY A 217 -28.02 20.04 8.97
N GLY A 218 -28.13 19.75 7.66
CA GLY A 218 -28.24 20.78 6.62
C GLY A 218 -29.55 20.77 5.84
N SER A 219 -30.65 21.19 6.45
CA SER A 219 -31.84 21.66 5.72
C SER A 219 -31.82 23.18 5.62
N THR A 220 -32.26 23.67 4.46
CA THR A 220 -32.59 25.06 4.06
C THR A 220 -31.46 25.89 3.42
N GLY A 221 -31.49 26.00 2.08
CA GLY A 221 -30.87 27.11 1.34
C GLY A 221 -30.08 26.71 0.09
N GLU A 222 -30.77 26.66 -1.06
CA GLU A 222 -30.29 26.93 -2.43
C GLU A 222 -29.13 26.11 -3.05
N ALA A 223 -29.55 25.14 -3.89
CA ALA A 223 -28.95 24.69 -5.17
C ALA A 223 -27.42 24.71 -5.38
N GLU A 224 -26.76 23.58 -5.11
CA GLU A 224 -25.75 23.01 -6.01
C GLU A 224 -25.86 21.47 -6.03
N ASP A 225 -26.40 20.95 -7.13
CA ASP A 225 -26.55 19.52 -7.49
C ASP A 225 -25.19 18.76 -7.55
N GLY A 226 -24.06 19.47 -7.43
CA GLY A 226 -22.71 18.89 -7.42
C GLY A 226 -22.21 18.40 -6.05
N SER A 227 -22.83 18.78 -4.93
CA SER A 227 -22.23 18.59 -3.60
C SER A 227 -22.30 17.15 -3.06
N ALA A 228 -23.30 16.36 -3.45
CA ALA A 228 -23.48 14.99 -2.96
C ALA A 228 -22.49 14.01 -3.63
N SER A 229 -22.40 14.02 -4.96
CA SER A 229 -21.47 13.17 -5.73
C SER A 229 -20.00 13.47 -5.42
N GLN A 230 -19.67 14.75 -5.19
CA GLN A 230 -18.31 15.15 -4.85
C GLN A 230 -17.91 14.79 -3.42
N ARG A 231 -18.87 14.73 -2.48
CA ARG A 231 -18.66 14.19 -1.12
C ARG A 231 -18.47 12.68 -1.16
N ASP A 232 -19.31 11.98 -1.91
CA ASP A 232 -19.22 10.52 -2.07
C ASP A 232 -17.85 10.10 -2.64
N SER A 233 -17.38 10.77 -3.70
CA SER A 233 -16.03 10.56 -4.24
C SER A 233 -14.91 10.79 -3.22
N SER A 234 -15.08 11.75 -2.30
CA SER A 234 -14.08 12.05 -1.26
C SER A 234 -14.09 11.01 -0.14
N LEU A 235 -15.28 10.53 0.23
CA LEU A 235 -15.44 9.43 1.17
C LEU A 235 -14.85 8.14 0.63
N GLN A 236 -15.15 7.80 -0.63
CA GLN A 236 -14.58 6.63 -1.30
C GLN A 236 -13.05 6.69 -1.35
N LEU A 237 -12.49 7.86 -1.66
CA LEU A 237 -11.04 8.09 -1.62
C LEU A 237 -10.47 7.78 -0.23
N THR A 238 -11.01 8.43 0.80
CA THR A 238 -10.52 8.26 2.18
C THR A 238 -10.62 6.80 2.65
N VAL A 239 -11.72 6.11 2.34
CA VAL A 239 -11.91 4.69 2.69
C VAL A 239 -10.90 3.79 1.99
N GLY A 240 -10.64 4.03 0.70
CA GLY A 240 -9.67 3.23 -0.03
C GLY A 240 -8.23 3.50 0.44
N LEU A 241 -7.86 4.75 0.72
CA LEU A 241 -6.55 5.07 1.31
C LEU A 241 -6.37 4.45 2.70
N GLN A 242 -7.43 4.42 3.51
CA GLN A 242 -7.43 3.75 4.82
C GLN A 242 -7.16 2.26 4.67
N ARG A 243 -7.74 1.61 3.65
CA ARG A 243 -7.51 0.20 3.34
C ARG A 243 -6.05 -0.07 2.99
N VAL A 244 -5.46 0.74 2.11
CA VAL A 244 -4.03 0.64 1.75
C VAL A 244 -3.15 0.78 2.99
N CYS A 245 -3.45 1.74 3.88
CA CYS A 245 -2.71 1.90 5.13
C CYS A 245 -2.82 0.66 6.04
N GLN A 246 -4.01 0.08 6.15
CA GLN A 246 -4.27 -1.12 6.94
C GLN A 246 -3.52 -2.34 6.38
N GLU A 247 -3.54 -2.49 5.06
CA GLU A 247 -2.85 -3.57 4.34
C GLU A 247 -1.33 -3.43 4.46
N ALA A 248 -0.79 -2.21 4.31
CA ALA A 248 0.61 -1.90 4.60
C ALA A 248 0.98 -2.19 6.05
N LEU A 249 0.13 -1.82 7.01
CA LEU A 249 0.37 -2.11 8.43
C LEU A 249 0.37 -3.62 8.69
N SER A 250 -0.56 -4.36 8.08
CA SER A 250 -0.64 -5.82 8.17
C SER A 250 0.59 -6.49 7.54
N ALA A 251 1.03 -6.04 6.36
CA ALA A 251 2.21 -6.55 5.67
C ALA A 251 3.49 -6.29 6.48
N THR A 252 3.63 -5.08 7.00
CA THR A 252 4.74 -4.64 7.85
C THR A 252 4.82 -5.46 9.13
N ARG A 253 3.66 -5.65 9.79
CA ARG A 253 3.55 -6.48 11.00
C ARG A 253 3.89 -7.93 10.72
N GLU A 254 3.23 -8.56 9.75
CA GLU A 254 3.49 -9.96 9.39
C GLU A 254 4.97 -10.16 9.05
N ARG A 255 5.63 -9.21 8.37
CA ARG A 255 7.06 -9.35 8.08
C ARG A 255 7.93 -9.25 9.33
N ARG A 256 7.58 -8.37 10.27
CA ARG A 256 8.29 -8.23 11.54
C ARG A 256 8.05 -9.44 12.47
N THR A 257 6.81 -9.94 12.51
CA THR A 257 6.34 -10.92 13.50
C THR A 257 6.35 -12.35 12.98
N GLY A 258 6.22 -12.54 11.67
CA GLY A 258 6.19 -13.81 10.96
C GLY A 258 7.58 -14.44 10.88
N GLN A 259 7.96 -15.12 11.95
CA GLN A 259 9.23 -15.84 12.00
C GLN A 259 8.99 -17.29 11.63
N LYS A 260 9.62 -17.75 10.55
CA LYS A 260 9.60 -19.15 10.16
C LYS A 260 10.94 -19.77 10.53
N PHE A 261 10.90 -20.74 11.42
CA PHE A 261 12.03 -21.59 11.77
C PHE A 261 11.85 -22.90 11.02
N GLY A 262 12.89 -23.35 10.31
CA GLY A 262 12.85 -24.62 9.56
C GLY A 262 12.91 -25.85 10.47
N ASP A 263 13.07 -27.02 9.88
CA ASP A 263 13.39 -28.22 10.65
C ASP A 263 14.75 -28.05 11.36
N MET A 264 14.85 -28.48 12.61
CA MET A 264 16.06 -28.50 13.41
C MET A 264 16.28 -29.92 13.93
N ARG A 265 17.47 -30.47 13.77
CA ARG A 265 17.81 -31.83 14.27
C ARG A 265 19.00 -31.74 15.22
N THR A 266 18.95 -32.46 16.32
CA THR A 266 19.97 -32.54 17.37
C THR A 266 20.03 -33.96 17.92
N ASP A 267 21.14 -34.30 18.53
CA ASP A 267 21.50 -35.63 19.02
C ASP A 267 22.38 -35.57 20.29
N GLU A 268 23.01 -36.66 20.69
CA GLU A 268 23.90 -36.83 21.86
C GLU A 268 24.28 -35.56 22.66
N GLN A 269 23.72 -35.38 23.86
CA GLN A 269 23.91 -34.27 24.80
C GLN A 269 23.52 -32.85 24.29
N SER A 270 22.76 -32.81 23.19
CA SER A 270 22.19 -31.72 22.35
C SER A 270 21.26 -30.57 22.83
N MET A 271 21.72 -29.40 23.27
CA MET A 271 20.78 -28.30 23.55
C MET A 271 20.28 -27.56 22.28
N ALA A 272 18.97 -27.37 22.04
CA ALA A 272 18.43 -26.81 20.80
C ALA A 272 17.31 -25.75 20.97
N MET A 273 17.60 -24.46 20.86
CA MET A 273 16.57 -23.41 20.86
C MET A 273 16.18 -22.97 19.43
N GLN A 274 14.88 -22.87 19.14
CA GLN A 274 14.29 -22.11 18.04
C GLN A 274 13.32 -21.07 18.58
N GLY A 275 13.65 -19.79 18.46
CA GLY A 275 12.78 -18.79 19.06
C GLY A 275 13.42 -17.45 19.29
N ILE A 276 12.74 -16.63 20.09
CA ILE A 276 13.23 -15.33 20.55
C ILE A 276 13.69 -15.48 22.00
N ALA A 277 14.95 -15.17 22.29
CA ALA A 277 15.46 -15.06 23.65
C ALA A 277 15.49 -13.59 24.08
N GLY A 278 15.09 -13.30 25.31
CA GLY A 278 15.13 -11.96 25.89
C GLY A 278 13.75 -11.34 26.08
N ARG A 279 13.59 -10.05 25.80
CA ARG A 279 12.32 -9.37 26.08
C ARG A 279 11.21 -9.95 25.21
N ALA A 280 10.16 -10.48 25.85
CA ALA A 280 8.99 -11.01 25.16
C ALA A 280 8.42 -9.95 24.20
N GLN A 281 8.30 -10.35 22.94
CA GLN A 281 7.68 -9.56 21.89
C GLN A 281 6.20 -9.92 21.81
N THR A 282 5.34 -8.90 21.85
CA THR A 282 3.90 -9.11 21.70
C THR A 282 3.55 -9.33 20.23
N ARG A 283 2.55 -10.20 19.99
CA ARG A 283 2.00 -10.50 18.65
C ARG A 283 3.01 -11.08 17.65
N VAL A 284 3.92 -11.93 18.11
CA VAL A 284 4.81 -12.69 17.21
C VAL A 284 4.07 -13.92 16.70
N GLU A 285 4.07 -14.13 15.38
CA GLU A 285 3.57 -15.34 14.74
C GLU A 285 4.77 -16.20 14.35
N GLN A 286 5.03 -17.24 15.13
CA GLN A 286 6.16 -18.14 14.89
C GLN A 286 5.66 -19.44 14.29
N VAL A 287 6.20 -19.82 13.14
CA VAL A 287 5.99 -21.13 12.53
C VAL A 287 7.27 -21.91 12.71
N PHE A 288 7.17 -23.10 13.28
CA PHE A 288 8.30 -23.97 13.55
C PHE A 288 8.22 -25.22 12.69
N GLY A 289 9.36 -25.61 12.12
CA GLY A 289 9.54 -26.92 11.53
C GLY A 289 9.76 -27.99 12.60
N THR A 290 10.06 -29.19 12.12
CA THR A 290 10.33 -30.38 12.92
C THR A 290 11.59 -30.16 13.76
N LEU A 291 11.45 -30.15 15.09
CA LEU A 291 12.58 -30.15 16.01
C LEU A 291 12.87 -31.58 16.47
N THR A 292 14.08 -32.09 16.24
CA THR A 292 14.57 -33.37 16.72
C THR A 292 15.75 -33.11 17.63
N THR A 293 15.87 -33.81 18.75
CA THR A 293 17.01 -33.78 19.70
C THR A 293 17.27 -35.20 20.21
N THR A 294 18.53 -35.66 20.40
CA THR A 294 18.82 -37.04 20.91
C THR A 294 20.01 -37.11 21.89
N GLY A 295 20.28 -38.25 22.51
CA GLY A 295 21.36 -38.55 23.48
C GLY A 295 21.79 -37.55 24.58
N GLY A 296 21.00 -36.55 25.00
CA GLY A 296 21.17 -35.82 26.29
C GLY A 296 20.92 -34.30 26.27
N SER A 297 19.92 -33.90 25.49
CA SER A 297 19.92 -32.72 24.65
C SER A 297 18.79 -31.72 24.97
N THR A 298 19.09 -30.50 25.42
CA THR A 298 18.10 -29.49 25.91
C THR A 298 17.52 -28.52 24.88
N ALA A 299 16.26 -28.66 24.47
CA ALA A 299 15.67 -27.81 23.43
C ALA A 299 14.51 -26.90 23.86
N PHE A 300 14.32 -25.78 23.15
CA PHE A 300 13.27 -24.79 23.40
C PHE A 300 12.68 -24.29 22.08
N GLN A 301 11.36 -24.21 21.94
CA GLN A 301 10.69 -23.55 20.82
C GLN A 301 9.76 -22.44 21.33
N GLY A 302 9.88 -21.22 20.82
CA GLY A 302 8.98 -20.12 21.19
C GLY A 302 9.67 -18.83 21.63
N GLN A 303 9.14 -18.16 22.65
CA GLN A 303 9.80 -17.00 23.26
C GLN A 303 10.18 -17.30 24.70
N ILE A 304 11.44 -17.07 25.06
CA ILE A 304 11.98 -17.28 26.41
C ILE A 304 12.62 -16.00 26.91
N ASP A 305 12.33 -15.62 28.16
CA ASP A 305 12.95 -14.44 28.74
C ASP A 305 14.44 -14.66 29.03
N ALA A 306 15.19 -13.56 29.19
CA ALA A 306 16.64 -13.63 29.36
C ALA A 306 17.07 -14.45 30.59
N ALA A 307 16.30 -14.40 31.69
CA ALA A 307 16.62 -15.13 32.91
C ALA A 307 16.32 -16.62 32.74
N SER A 308 15.15 -16.96 32.19
CA SER A 308 14.79 -18.34 31.89
C SER A 308 15.72 -18.98 30.87
N PHE A 309 16.16 -18.21 29.86
CA PHE A 309 17.16 -18.65 28.89
C PHE A 309 18.49 -18.96 29.57
N ALA A 310 18.96 -18.06 30.44
CA ALA A 310 20.21 -18.24 31.16
C ALA A 310 20.19 -19.45 32.11
N ILE A 311 19.02 -19.80 32.66
CA ILE A 311 18.83 -21.00 33.50
C ILE A 311 18.79 -22.25 32.62
N MET A 312 17.98 -22.22 31.56
CA MET A 312 17.75 -23.36 30.67
C MET A 312 19.00 -23.76 29.90
N PHE A 313 19.88 -22.79 29.59
CA PHE A 313 21.12 -23.00 28.86
C PHE A 313 22.40 -22.83 29.68
N ARG A 314 22.29 -22.89 31.02
CA ARG A 314 23.45 -22.89 31.92
C ARG A 314 24.14 -24.25 31.87
N LYS A 315 25.42 -24.28 31.49
CA LYS A 315 26.27 -25.47 31.69
C LYS A 315 26.41 -25.74 33.20
N GLY A 316 26.11 -26.97 33.62
CA GLY A 316 26.59 -27.53 34.89
C GLY A 316 28.05 -27.91 34.79
#